data_AF-R5PC33-F1
#
_entry.id   AF-R5PC33-F1
#
_cell.length_a   1.000
_cell.length_b   1.000
_cell.length_c   1.000
_cell.angle_alpha   90.00
_cell.angle_beta   90.00
_cell.angle_gamma   90.00
#
_symmetry.space_group_name_H-M   'P 1'
#
loop_
_entity.id
_entity.type
_entity.pdbx_description
1 polymer ?
#
loop_
_entity_poly.entity_id
_entity_poly.type
_entity_poly.pdbx_seq_one_letter_code
_entity_poly.pdbx_strand_id
1 'polypeptide(L)' 'MRKTQYKLQKLYLVATYCDEANQEWHMLMPDELREALSSNYKFYLDLAEKGQKGPTAKQLRMMAAMKRIMGE' A
#
# COMPACT_ATOMS: atom_id res chain seq x y z
N MET A 1 5.36 11.05 -21.11
CA MET A 1 5.64 11.82 -19.87
C MET A 1 5.88 10.95 -18.62
N ARG A 2 6.43 9.72 -18.73
CA ARG A 2 6.59 8.78 -17.59
C ARG A 2 7.86 8.98 -16.74
N LYS A 3 8.84 9.73 -17.25
CA LYS A 3 10.16 9.86 -16.58
C LYS A 3 10.09 10.60 -15.23
N THR A 4 9.18 11.55 -15.09
CA THR A 4 9.07 12.36 -13.87
C THR A 4 8.51 11.56 -12.70
N GLN A 5 7.40 10.85 -12.91
CA GLN A 5 6.74 10.03 -11.88
C GLN A 5 7.68 8.93 -11.37
N TYR A 6 8.37 8.23 -12.28
CA TYR A 6 9.34 7.18 -11.94
C TYR A 6 10.54 7.71 -11.14
N LYS A 7 11.04 8.92 -11.47
CA LYS A 7 12.12 9.56 -10.70
C LYS A 7 11.67 9.89 -9.28
N LEU A 8 10.47 10.46 -9.12
CA LEU A 8 9.92 10.79 -7.81
C LEU A 8 9.69 9.54 -6.95
N GLN A 9 9.21 8.45 -7.57
CA GLN A 9 9.05 7.16 -6.90
C GLN A 9 10.38 6.58 -6.41
N LYS A 10 11.43 6.65 -7.24
CA LYS A 10 12.78 6.19 -6.88
C LYS A 10 13.41 7.01 -5.75
N LEU A 11 13.02 8.27 -5.62
CA LEU A 11 13.42 9.16 -4.53
C LEU A 11 12.52 9.03 -3.28
N TYR A 12 11.57 8.07 -3.28
CA TYR A 12 10.59 7.88 -2.20
C TYR A 12 9.74 9.12 -1.90
N LEU A 13 9.57 10.01 -2.88
CA LEU A 13 8.79 11.23 -2.73
C LEU A 13 7.30 11.00 -3.02
N VAL A 14 6.95 9.95 -3.75
CA VAL A 14 5.58 9.58 -4.09
C VAL A 14 5.44 8.07 -4.20
N ALA A 15 4.26 7.54 -3.94
CA ALA A 15 3.87 6.19 -4.35
C ALA A 15 3.01 6.28 -5.62
N THR A 16 3.04 5.25 -6.46
CA THR A 16 2.10 5.14 -7.58
C THR A 16 1.42 3.80 -7.55
N TYR A 17 0.14 3.78 -7.91
CA TYR A 17 -0.63 2.56 -8.07
C TYR A 17 -1.55 2.68 -9.28
N CYS A 18 -1.92 1.53 -9.82
CA CYS A 18 -2.91 1.42 -10.89
C CYS A 18 -4.23 1.07 -10.23
N ASP A 19 -5.24 1.92 -10.40
CA ASP A 19 -6.61 1.57 -10.10
C ASP A 19 -7.13 0.70 -11.26
N GLU A 20 -7.20 -0.61 -11.03
CA GLU A 20 -7.68 -1.56 -12.03
C GLU A 20 -9.16 -1.37 -12.39
N ALA A 21 -9.97 -0.81 -11.49
CA ALA A 21 -11.41 -0.63 -11.72
C ALA A 21 -11.67 0.49 -12.74
N ASN A 22 -10.93 1.60 -12.62
CA ASN A 22 -11.06 2.76 -13.51
C ASN A 22 -9.99 2.78 -14.63
N GLN A 23 -9.02 1.86 -14.60
CA GLN A 23 -7.86 1.81 -15.51
C GLN A 23 -7.01 3.09 -15.46
N GLU A 24 -6.92 3.72 -14.28
CA GLU A 24 -6.20 4.97 -14.06
C GLU A 24 -4.93 4.78 -13.21
N TRP A 25 -3.93 5.63 -13.45
CA TRP A 25 -2.71 5.65 -12.66
C TRP A 25 -2.73 6.83 -11.70
N HIS A 26 -2.65 6.53 -10.41
CA HIS A 26 -2.63 7.54 -9.37
C HIS A 26 -1.23 7.70 -8.78
N MET A 27 -0.90 8.94 -8.44
CA MET A 27 0.23 9.29 -7.59
C MET A 27 -0.30 9.65 -6.21
N LEU A 28 0.25 9.01 -5.19
CA LEU A 28 0.01 9.33 -3.78
C LEU A 28 1.20 10.12 -3.25
N MET A 29 0.94 11.32 -2.77
CA MET A 29 1.89 12.10 -2.00
C MET A 29 2.11 11.45 -0.63
N PRO A 30 3.22 11.74 0.07
CA PRO A 30 3.55 11.08 1.35
C PRO A 30 2.46 11.25 2.42
N ASP A 31 1.79 12.40 2.45
CA ASP A 31 0.72 12.67 3.41
C ASP A 31 -0.55 11.89 3.08
N GLU A 32 -0.95 11.84 1.81
CA GLU A 32 -2.07 11.02 1.33
C GLU A 32 -1.82 9.53 1.57
N LEU A 33 -0.57 9.07 1.37
CA LEU A 33 -0.16 7.71 1.66
C LEU A 33 -0.25 7.41 3.16
N ARG A 34 0.21 8.34 4.01
CA ARG A 34 0.13 8.20 5.47
C ARG A 34 -1.32 8.13 5.93
N GLU A 35 -2.19 8.97 5.38
CA GLU A 35 -3.62 8.98 5.68
C GLU A 35 -4.29 7.68 5.23
N ALA A 36 -4.05 7.22 4.00
CA ALA A 36 -4.58 5.97 3.48
C ALA A 36 -4.15 4.76 4.34
N LEU A 37 -2.90 4.74 4.80
CA LEU A 37 -2.35 3.67 5.64
C LEU A 37 -2.70 3.81 7.13
N SER A 38 -3.26 4.94 7.57
CA SER A 38 -3.56 5.20 8.99
C SER A 38 -4.50 4.15 9.57
N SER A 39 -5.48 3.72 8.79
CA SER A 39 -6.45 2.68 9.16
C SER A 39 -5.79 1.31 9.40
N ASN A 40 -4.68 1.02 8.70
CA ASN A 40 -3.92 -0.22 8.83
C ASN A 40 -2.79 -0.12 9.85
N TYR A 41 -2.49 1.06 10.40
CA TYR A 41 -1.35 1.28 11.28
C TYR A 41 -1.43 0.41 12.54
N LYS A 42 -2.63 0.27 13.11
CA LYS A 42 -2.86 -0.54 14.32
C LYS A 42 -2.50 -2.02 14.12
N PHE A 43 -2.79 -2.58 12.94
CA PHE A 43 -2.44 -3.97 12.62
C PHE A 43 -0.92 -4.21 12.68
N TYR A 44 -0.13 -3.29 12.11
CA TYR A 44 1.33 -3.40 12.13
C TYR A 44 1.91 -3.11 13.52
N LEU A 45 1.32 -2.19 14.28
CA LEU A 45 1.70 -1.90 15.66
C LEU A 45 1.51 -3.13 16.56
N ASP A 46 0.33 -3.76 16.49
CA ASP A 46 0.00 -4.96 17.26
C ASP A 46 0.94 -6.13 16.93
N LEU A 47 1.41 -6.24 15.68
CA LEU A 47 2.42 -7.23 15.27
C LEU A 47 3.79 -6.96 15.89
N ALA A 48 4.21 -5.69 15.89
CA ALA A 48 5.47 -5.26 16.49
C ALA A 48 5.48 -5.46 18.02
N GLU A 49 4.38 -5.13 18.70
CA GLU A 49 4.21 -5.34 20.14
C GLU A 49 4.28 -6.82 20.51
N LYS A 50 3.76 -7.71 19.65
CA LYS A 50 3.85 -9.17 19.82
C LYS A 50 5.22 -9.74 19.45
N GLY A 51 6.16 -8.91 19.01
CA GLY A 51 7.49 -9.34 18.53
C GLY A 51 7.44 -10.18 17.25
N GLN A 52 6.33 -10.14 16.51
CA GLN A 52 6.14 -10.91 15.29
C GLN A 52 6.64 -10.12 14.09
N LYS A 53 7.30 -10.82 13.16
CA LYS A 53 7.75 -10.20 11.91
C LYS A 53 6.55 -9.82 11.06
N GLY A 54 6.55 -8.59 10.55
CA GLY A 54 5.50 -8.12 9.66
C GLY A 54 5.33 -9.01 8.42
N PRO A 55 4.10 -9.15 7.90
CA PRO A 55 3.83 -9.96 6.72
C PRO A 55 4.58 -9.43 5.50
N THR A 56 5.06 -10.36 4.66
CA THR A 56 5.73 -10.03 3.41
C THR A 56 4.75 -9.46 2.38
N ALA A 57 5.26 -8.76 1.36
CA ALA A 57 4.44 -8.24 0.26
C ALA A 57 3.63 -9.33 -0.48
N LYS A 58 4.10 -10.58 -0.49
CA LYS A 58 3.34 -11.72 -1.03
C LYS A 58 2.16 -12.09 -0.12
N GLN A 59 2.39 -12.15 1.19
CA GLN A 59 1.35 -12.44 2.18
C GLN A 59 0.29 -11.34 2.22
N LEU A 60 0.68 -10.06 2.16
CA LEU A 60 -0.26 -8.94 2.10
C LEU A 60 -1.18 -9.02 0.87
N ARG A 61 -0.62 -9.31 -0.31
CA ARG A 61 -1.41 -9.52 -1.53
C ARG A 61 -2.35 -10.73 -1.42
N MET A 62 -1.90 -11.82 -0.79
CA MET A 62 -2.73 -12.99 -0.52
C MET A 62 -3.90 -12.65 0.42
N MET A 63 -3.62 -11.93 1.52
CA MET A 63 -4.64 -11.48 2.48
C MET A 63 -5.69 -10.59 1.79
N ALA A 64 -5.26 -9.64 0.97
CA ALA A 64 -6.17 -8.78 0.20
C ALA A 64 -7.03 -9.59 -0.79
N ALA A 65 -6.43 -10.54 -1.50
CA ALA A 65 -7.15 -11.43 -2.42
C ALA A 65 -8.16 -12.33 -1.68
N MET A 66 -7.77 -12.89 -0.54
CA MET A 66 -8.65 -13.70 0.32
C MET A 66 -9.83 -12.88 0.84
N LYS A 67 -9.58 -11.65 1.30
CA LYS A 67 -10.65 -10.73 1.72
C LYS A 67 -11.66 -10.49 0.60
N ARG A 68 -11.20 -10.24 -0.62
CA ARG A 68 -12.06 -10.06 -1.81
C ARG A 68 -12.88 -11.30 -2.15
N ILE A 69 -12.30 -12.51 -1.98
CA ILE A 69 -13.00 -13.78 -2.26
C ILE A 69 -14.02 -14.10 -1.17
N MET A 70 -13.71 -13.80 0.10
CA MET A 70 -14.56 -14.11 1.25
C MET A 70 -15.66 -13.07 1.51
N GLY A 71 -15.67 -11.95 0.78
CA GLY A 71 -16.80 -11.01 0.73
C GLY A 71 -16.90 -10.04 1.91
N GLU A 72 -15.78 -9.77 2.61
CA GLU A 72 -15.69 -8.70 3.62
C GLU A 72 -14.99 -7.43 3.10
#